data_AF-A0A924KVN6-F1
#
_entry.id   AF-A0A924KVN6-F1
#
_cell.length_a   1.000
_cell.length_b   1.000
_cell.length_c   1.000
_cell.angle_alpha   90.00
_cell.angle_beta   90.00
_cell.angle_gamma   90.00
#
_symmetry.space_group_name_H-M   'P 1'
#
loop_
_entity.id
_entity.type
_entity.pdbx_description
1 polymer ?
#
loop_
_entity_poly.entity_id
_entity_poly.type
_entity_poly.pdbx_seq_one_letter_code
_entity_poly.pdbx_strand_id
1 'polypeptide(L)'
;MNELILHLFAPTRFDRVGAIVGDTASLHRLRDAITDAIESGTGGAYLVQSDGTGYCLAILAAHDMARVCPPCAAEAVTQRATRQTVGMRALPGFLEAIQKSRPPLLTTLAIPRFTHPRLGHDRD
;
A
#
# COMPACT_ATOMS: atom_id res chain seq x y z
N MET A 1 -21.15 12.78 -5.11
CA MET A 1 -20.13 12.27 -4.15
C MET A 1 -18.83 12.96 -4.50
N ASN A 2 -18.15 13.58 -3.52
CA ASN A 2 -16.84 14.19 -3.73
C ASN A 2 -15.79 13.09 -3.51
N GLU A 3 -14.98 12.80 -4.52
CA GLU A 3 -13.91 11.81 -4.42
C GLU A 3 -12.76 12.37 -3.58
N LEU A 4 -12.08 11.47 -2.86
CA LEU A 4 -11.00 11.83 -1.95
C LEU A 4 -9.66 11.64 -2.63
N ILE A 5 -9.00 12.74 -3.00
CA ILE A 5 -7.74 12.74 -3.74
C ILE A 5 -6.52 12.82 -2.80
N LEU A 6 -5.60 11.86 -2.93
CA LEU A 6 -4.32 11.86 -2.21
C LEU A 6 -3.15 11.45 -3.12
N HIS A 7 -2.08 12.22 -3.06
CA HIS A 7 -0.78 11.97 -3.68
C HIS A 7 0.28 11.72 -2.61
N LEU A 8 1.04 10.65 -2.79
CA LEU A 8 2.17 10.26 -1.94
C LEU A 8 3.46 10.40 -2.74
N PHE A 9 4.33 11.31 -2.32
CA PHE A 9 5.68 11.46 -2.85
C PHE A 9 6.66 10.96 -1.80
N ALA A 10 7.27 9.80 -2.04
CA ALA A 10 8.31 9.29 -1.18
C ALA A 10 9.64 10.00 -1.50
N PRO A 11 10.45 10.36 -0.48
CA PRO A 11 11.79 10.87 -0.74
C PRO A 11 12.58 9.80 -1.48
N THR A 12 13.15 10.17 -2.63
CA THR A 12 14.04 9.29 -3.39
C THR A 12 15.44 9.34 -2.80
N ARG A 13 16.35 8.45 -3.20
CA ARG A 13 17.76 8.49 -2.74
C ARG A 13 18.44 9.85 -2.93
N PHE A 14 17.94 10.66 -3.88
CA PHE A 14 18.47 11.96 -4.25
C PHE A 14 17.64 13.13 -3.74
N ASP A 15 16.46 12.86 -3.17
CA ASP A 15 15.60 13.88 -2.56
C ASP A 15 15.52 13.67 -1.04
N ARG A 16 15.65 14.74 -0.28
CA ARG A 16 15.56 14.69 1.19
C ARG A 16 14.13 14.85 1.69
N VAL A 17 13.19 15.21 0.82
CA VAL A 17 11.82 15.56 1.21
C VAL A 17 10.81 14.61 0.57
N GLY A 18 9.96 14.04 1.42
CA GLY A 18 8.71 13.40 1.01
C GLY A 18 7.54 14.37 1.21
N ALA A 19 6.48 14.22 0.42
CA ALA A 19 5.28 15.03 0.53
C ALA A 19 4.02 14.17 0.45
N ILE A 20 3.01 14.56 1.23
CA ILE A 20 1.66 14.01 1.18
C ILE A 20 0.74 15.19 0.84
N VAL A 21 0.06 15.11 -0.31
CA VAL A 21 -0.76 16.21 -0.84
C VAL A 21 -2.13 15.68 -1.21
N GLY A 22 -3.19 16.31 -0.72
CA GLY A 22 -4.57 15.90 -1.02
C GLY A 22 -5.56 16.95 -0.56
N ASP A 23 -6.84 16.74 -0.88
CA ASP A 23 -7.90 17.57 -0.31
C ASP A 23 -8.03 17.34 1.20
N THR A 24 -8.63 18.29 1.91
CA THR A 24 -8.74 18.27 3.38
C THR A 24 -9.40 16.99 3.90
N ALA A 25 -10.42 16.48 3.21
CA ALA A 25 -11.11 15.27 3.65
C ALA A 25 -10.24 14.01 3.44
N SER A 26 -9.45 13.95 2.37
CA SER A 26 -8.46 12.88 2.15
C SER A 26 -7.38 12.87 3.23
N LEU A 27 -6.86 14.04 3.60
CA LEU A 27 -5.86 14.17 4.66
C LEU A 27 -6.41 13.75 6.02
N HIS A 28 -7.68 14.09 6.32
CA HIS A 28 -8.34 13.60 7.53
C HIS A 28 -8.52 12.09 7.54
N ARG A 29 -8.97 11.48 6.43
CA ARG A 29 -9.09 10.02 6.34
C ARG A 29 -7.76 9.31 6.50
N LEU A 30 -6.69 9.85 5.91
CA LEU A 30 -5.34 9.31 6.10
C LEU A 30 -4.91 9.40 7.57
N ARG A 31 -5.11 10.55 8.21
CA ARG A 31 -4.80 10.74 9.64
C ARG A 31 -5.55 9.73 10.51
N ASP A 32 -6.84 9.54 10.26
CA ASP A 32 -7.67 8.64 11.05
C ASP A 32 -7.22 7.18 10.85
N ALA A 33 -6.86 6.78 9.63
CA ALA A 33 -6.30 5.45 9.34
C ALA A 33 -4.93 5.23 10.00
N ILE A 34 -4.08 6.25 10.05
CA ILE A 34 -2.79 6.19 10.78
C ILE A 34 -3.04 6.05 12.29
N THR A 35 -3.99 6.81 12.82
CA THR A 35 -4.35 6.77 14.25
C THR A 35 -4.84 5.38 14.63
N ASP A 36 -5.77 4.82 13.84
CA ASP A 36 -6.24 3.44 14.03
C ASP A 36 -5.08 2.42 13.97
N ALA A 37 -4.16 2.57 13.01
CA ALA A 37 -2.99 1.68 12.92
C ALA A 37 -2.07 1.78 14.14
N ILE A 38 -1.89 2.97 14.72
CA ILE A 38 -1.10 3.17 15.94
C ILE A 38 -1.78 2.52 17.15
N GLU A 39 -3.11 2.63 17.25
CA GLU A 39 -3.88 2.15 18.39
C GLU A 39 -4.15 0.64 18.33
N SER A 40 -4.49 0.10 17.16
CA SER A 40 -4.93 -1.29 16.97
C SER A 40 -3.94 -2.17 16.20
N GLY A 41 -2.86 -1.60 15.67
CA GLY A 41 -1.87 -2.29 14.85
C GLY A 41 -2.15 -2.27 13.34
N THR A 42 -3.39 -2.00 12.93
CA THR A 42 -3.79 -1.95 11.51
C THR A 42 -4.73 -0.78 11.23
N GLY A 43 -4.63 -0.20 10.05
CA GLY A 43 -5.52 0.86 9.59
C GLY A 43 -5.69 0.79 8.07
N GLY A 44 -6.69 1.49 7.55
CA GLY A 44 -6.94 1.48 6.12
C GLY A 44 -7.73 2.69 5.63
N ALA A 45 -7.43 3.13 4.41
CA ALA A 45 -8.18 4.19 3.75
C ALA A 45 -8.38 3.86 2.26
N TYR A 46 -9.58 4.14 1.74
CA TYR A 46 -9.82 4.20 0.30
C TYR A 46 -9.61 5.63 -0.20
N LEU A 47 -8.80 5.78 -1.23
CA LEU A 47 -8.39 7.06 -1.79
C LEU A 47 -8.42 6.99 -3.31
N VAL A 48 -8.39 8.14 -3.96
CA VAL A 48 -8.45 8.30 -5.40
C VAL A 48 -7.26 9.17 -5.83
N GLN A 49 -6.73 8.94 -7.02
CA GLN A 49 -5.72 9.81 -7.62
C GLN A 49 -6.41 10.89 -8.48
N SER A 50 -5.68 11.94 -8.86
CA SER A 50 -6.23 13.01 -9.70
C SER A 50 -6.76 12.54 -11.06
N ASP A 51 -6.33 11.36 -11.53
CA ASP A 51 -6.80 10.72 -12.76
C ASP A 51 -8.08 9.88 -12.55
N GLY A 52 -8.65 9.88 -11.35
CA GLY A 52 -9.83 9.09 -10.98
C GLY A 52 -9.51 7.64 -10.57
N THR A 53 -8.24 7.23 -10.58
CA THR A 53 -7.86 5.87 -10.19
C THR A 53 -7.99 5.69 -8.68
N GLY A 54 -8.94 4.87 -8.26
CA GLY A 54 -9.14 4.51 -6.86
C GLY A 54 -8.18 3.42 -6.37
N TYR A 55 -7.69 3.55 -5.15
CA TYR A 55 -6.79 2.58 -4.52
C TYR A 55 -7.09 2.38 -3.03
N CYS A 56 -6.86 1.15 -2.57
CA CYS A 56 -6.91 0.79 -1.15
C CYS A 56 -5.52 0.99 -0.55
N LEU A 57 -5.42 1.85 0.46
CA LEU A 57 -4.20 2.08 1.22
C LEU A 57 -4.29 1.32 2.55
N ALA A 58 -3.51 0.24 2.68
CA ALA A 58 -3.33 -0.50 3.92
C ALA A 58 -2.20 0.13 4.74
N ILE A 59 -2.44 0.37 6.03
CA ILE A 59 -1.49 0.94 6.97
C ILE A 59 -1.27 -0.07 8.08
N LEU A 60 -0.01 -0.36 8.41
CA LEU A 60 0.36 -1.32 9.43
C LEU A 60 1.38 -0.72 10.38
N ALA A 61 1.16 -0.92 11.68
CA ALA A 61 2.19 -0.68 12.69
C ALA A 61 2.94 -2.00 12.94
N ALA A 62 4.17 -2.08 12.44
CA ALA A 62 5.04 -3.23 12.66
C ALA A 62 6.14 -2.90 13.68
N HIS A 63 6.34 -3.79 14.65
CA HIS A 63 7.33 -3.60 15.71
C HIS A 63 8.79 -3.69 15.19
N ASP A 64 9.04 -4.51 14.17
CA ASP A 64 10.36 -4.66 13.55
C ASP A 64 10.25 -4.58 12.02
N MET A 65 10.67 -3.45 11.46
CA MET A 65 10.76 -3.22 10.02
C MET A 65 12.10 -3.63 9.42
N ALA A 66 13.10 -4.04 10.23
CA ALA A 66 14.45 -4.37 9.74
C ALA A 66 14.48 -5.62 8.85
N ARG A 67 13.49 -6.50 9.00
CA ARG A 67 13.32 -7.74 8.21
C ARG A 67 12.38 -7.59 7.01
N VAL A 68 11.75 -6.43 6.86
CA VAL A 68 10.78 -6.18 5.79
C VAL A 68 11.52 -5.71 4.55
N CYS A 69 11.29 -6.39 3.43
CA CYS A 69 11.84 -5.98 2.15
C CYS A 69 10.82 -5.09 1.43
N PRO A 70 11.09 -3.79 1.21
CA PRO A 70 10.27 -2.99 0.33
C PRO A 70 10.41 -3.54 -1.10
N PRO A 71 9.32 -3.59 -1.89
CA PRO A 71 9.42 -3.91 -3.30
C PRO A 71 10.13 -2.74 -3.99
N CYS A 72 11.46 -2.85 -4.15
CA CYS A 72 12.22 -1.91 -4.95
C CYS A 72 11.83 -2.10 -6.43
N ALA A 73 11.00 -1.21 -6.96
CA ALA A 73 10.83 -1.10 -8.40
C ALA A 73 12.17 -0.59 -8.98
N ALA A 74 12.97 -1.50 -9.55
CA ALA A 74 14.20 -1.24 -10.30
C ALA A 74 15.54 -1.07 -9.54
N GLU A 75 15.69 -1.51 -8.29
CA GLU A 75 17.06 -1.71 -7.76
C GLU A 75 17.62 -3.05 -8.20
N ALA A 76 18.59 -3.00 -9.11
CA ALA A 76 19.39 -4.14 -9.53
C ALA A 76 20.02 -4.82 -8.30
N VAL A 77 19.54 -6.03 -7.98
CA VAL A 77 20.20 -7.10 -7.20
C VAL A 77 21.23 -6.57 -6.18
N THR A 78 20.80 -5.73 -5.26
CA THR A 78 21.64 -5.33 -4.12
C THR A 78 21.56 -6.44 -3.09
N GLN A 79 22.62 -7.26 -3.07
CA GLN A 79 23.29 -8.02 -1.99
C GLN A 79 22.73 -8.04 -0.54
N ARG A 80 21.47 -7.76 -0.24
CA ARG A 80 20.79 -8.19 0.99
C ARG A 80 20.39 -9.65 0.83
N ALA A 81 21.41 -10.47 0.64
CA ALA A 81 21.30 -11.91 0.65
C ALA A 81 20.74 -12.38 2.00
N THR A 82 19.84 -13.37 1.92
CA THR A 82 19.66 -14.48 2.88
C THR A 82 19.23 -14.20 4.34
N ARG A 83 18.99 -12.97 4.78
CA ARG A 83 18.40 -12.70 6.10
C ARG A 83 16.89 -12.50 6.00
N GLN A 84 16.13 -13.56 6.26
CA GLN A 84 14.67 -13.59 6.48
C GLN A 84 13.92 -12.35 5.97
N THR A 85 13.75 -12.27 4.66
CA THR A 85 13.04 -11.16 4.01
C THR A 85 11.56 -11.46 4.03
N VAL A 86 10.83 -10.84 4.97
CA VAL A 86 9.37 -10.90 4.98
C VAL A 86 8.88 -9.88 3.95
N GLY A 87 8.14 -10.34 2.95
CA GLY A 87 7.49 -9.42 2.01
C GLY A 87 6.43 -8.60 2.73
N MET A 88 6.20 -7.35 2.32
CA MET A 88 5.23 -6.46 3.00
C MET A 88 3.81 -7.07 3.13
N ARG A 89 3.40 -7.89 2.16
CA ARG A 89 2.10 -8.59 2.18
C ARG A 89 2.02 -9.75 3.18
N ALA A 90 3.17 -10.21 3.66
CA ALA A 90 3.28 -11.26 4.67
C ALA A 90 3.37 -10.70 6.10
N LEU A 91 3.30 -9.37 6.27
CA LEU A 91 3.22 -8.77 7.59
C LEU A 91 1.91 -9.15 8.29
N PRO A 92 1.96 -9.49 9.60
CA PRO A 92 0.75 -9.72 10.40
C PRO A 92 -0.21 -8.52 10.28
N GLY A 93 -1.51 -8.79 10.14
CA GLY A 93 -2.54 -7.74 10.00
C GLY A 93 -2.71 -7.16 8.59
N PHE A 94 -1.93 -7.60 7.60
CA PHE A 94 -2.02 -7.05 6.23
C PHE A 94 -3.41 -7.23 5.60
N LEU A 95 -4.00 -8.42 5.76
CA LEU A 95 -5.34 -8.70 5.24
C LEU A 95 -6.42 -7.85 5.95
N GLU A 96 -6.28 -7.64 7.24
CA GLU A 96 -7.19 -6.80 8.03
C GLU A 96 -7.10 -5.33 7.59
N ALA A 97 -5.89 -4.78 7.46
CA ALA A 97 -5.67 -3.42 6.94
C ALA A 97 -6.26 -3.24 5.52
N ILE A 98 -6.15 -4.25 4.66
CA ILE A 98 -6.79 -4.26 3.35
C ILE A 98 -8.31 -4.29 3.45
N GLN A 99 -8.88 -5.01 4.42
CA GLN A 99 -10.33 -5.01 4.64
C GLN A 99 -10.83 -3.65 5.14
N LYS A 100 -10.12 -3.02 6.08
CA LYS A 100 -10.42 -1.67 6.60
C LYS A 100 -10.38 -0.59 5.51
N SER A 101 -9.55 -0.77 4.49
CA SER A 101 -9.42 0.18 3.36
C SER A 101 -10.45 -0.01 2.26
N ARG A 102 -11.35 -1.00 2.34
CA ARG A 102 -12.40 -1.16 1.32
C ARG A 102 -13.48 -0.10 1.51
N PRO A 103 -13.91 0.59 0.44
CA PRO A 103 -15.01 1.51 0.56
C PRO A 103 -16.32 0.73 0.82
N PRO A 104 -17.28 1.30 1.57
CA PRO A 104 -18.53 0.63 1.96
C PRO A 104 -19.39 0.11 0.79
N LEU A 105 -19.16 0.59 -0.43
CA LEU A 105 -19.90 0.23 -1.64
C LEU A 105 -19.24 -0.89 -2.47
N LEU A 106 -17.99 -1.29 -2.17
CA LEU A 106 -17.26 -2.35 -2.89
C LEU A 106 -17.17 -3.67 -2.11
N THR A 107 -17.82 -3.79 -0.95
CA THR A 107 -17.99 -5.07 -0.24
C THR A 107 -18.81 -6.09 -1.05
N THR A 108 -19.48 -5.67 -2.12
CA THR A 108 -20.30 -6.50 -3.02
C THR A 108 -19.65 -6.88 -4.34
N LEU A 109 -18.51 -6.26 -4.73
CA LEU A 109 -17.86 -6.57 -6.00
C LEU A 109 -16.59 -7.38 -5.77
N ALA A 110 -16.62 -8.60 -6.31
CA ALA A 110 -15.53 -9.56 -6.25
C ALA A 110 -14.21 -8.91 -6.69
N ILE A 111 -13.19 -9.05 -5.84
CA ILE A 111 -11.81 -8.67 -6.14
C ILE A 111 -11.43 -9.30 -7.49
N PRO A 112 -10.96 -8.54 -8.50
CA PRO A 112 -10.38 -9.17 -9.68
C PRO A 112 -9.18 -10.00 -9.21
N ARG A 113 -9.33 -11.33 -9.33
CA ARG A 113 -8.21 -12.26 -9.20
C ARG A 113 -7.20 -11.85 -10.25
N PHE A 114 -6.06 -11.33 -9.83
CA PHE A 114 -4.91 -11.19 -10.72
C PHE A 114 -4.59 -12.59 -11.23
N THR A 115 -4.81 -12.78 -12.53
CA THR A 115 -4.50 -14.01 -13.23
C THR A 115 -3.02 -14.32 -13.11
N HIS A 116 -2.71 -15.60 -12.94
CA HIS A 116 -1.36 -16.16 -12.98
C HIS A 116 -0.55 -15.56 -14.14
N PRO A 117 0.78 -15.37 -13.98
CA PRO A 117 1.63 -15.11 -15.13
C PRO A 117 1.46 -16.28 -16.12
N ARG A 118 0.97 -15.97 -17.32
CA ARG A 118 1.07 -16.88 -18.46
C ARG A 118 2.56 -17.11 -18.70
N LEU A 119 3.06 -18.29 -18.37
CA LEU A 119 4.30 -18.79 -18.94
C LEU A 119 4.02 -19.00 -20.43
N GLY A 120 4.40 -17.99 -21.22
CA GLY A 120 4.42 -18.04 -22.66
C GLY A 120 5.36 -19.13 -23.13
N HIS A 121 4.85 -19.92 -24.06
CA HIS A 121 5.51 -20.98 -24.78
C HIS A 121 6.01 -20.36 -26.10
N ASP A 122 7.31 -20.08 -26.21
CA ASP A 122 8.02 -19.90 -27.48
C ASP A 122 8.96 -21.12 -27.57
N ARG A 123 8.63 -22.16 -28.35
CA ARG A 123 8.88 -22.33 -29.78
C ARG A 123 10.32 -22.02 -30.18
N ASP A 124 11.10 -23.09 -30.30
CA ASP A 124 11.97 -23.36 -31.46
C ASP A 124 11.42 -24.61 -32.16
#